data_AF-A0A1I6VR90-F1
#
_entry.id   AF-A0A1I6VR90-F1
#
_cell.length_a   1.000
_cell.length_b   1.000
_cell.length_c   1.000
_cell.angle_alpha   90.00
_cell.angle_beta   90.00
_cell.angle_gamma   90.00
#
_symmetry.space_group_name_H-M   'P 1'
#
loop_
_entity.id
_entity.type
_entity.pdbx_description
1 polymer ?
#
loop_
_entity_poly.entity_id
_entity_poly.type
_entity_poly.pdbx_seq_one_letter_code
_entity_poly.pdbx_strand_id
1 'polypeptide(L)'
;MSSWAPTRYKTTNWSSYNDSLRQRGSLAIWFDPEMTWAPPPTGRRGRQCKFSDAAIQTCLTMKVLFGMPLIQTTGFVQSLLQMV
;
A
#
# COMPACT_ATOMS: atom_id res chain seq x y z
N MET A 1 -34.81 12.87 46.42
CA MET A 1 -34.07 13.18 45.18
C MET A 1 -33.58 11.86 44.61
N SER A 2 -34.18 11.35 43.55
CA SER A 2 -33.80 10.08 42.94
C SER A 2 -32.46 10.24 42.21
N SER A 3 -31.44 9.54 42.69
CA SER A 3 -30.13 9.46 42.04
C SER A 3 -30.22 8.50 40.85
N TRP A 4 -30.01 9.00 39.64
CA TRP A 4 -29.87 8.15 38.45
C TRP A 4 -28.41 7.71 38.33
N ALA A 5 -28.14 6.44 38.63
CA ALA A 5 -26.84 5.85 38.30
C ALA A 5 -26.75 5.67 36.76
N PRO A 6 -25.70 6.15 36.10
CA PRO A 6 -25.56 6.00 34.66
C PRO A 6 -25.46 4.51 34.28
N THR A 7 -26.31 4.07 33.36
CA THR A 7 -26.29 2.70 32.84
C THR A 7 -24.96 2.41 32.16
N ARG A 8 -24.16 1.51 32.74
CA ARG A 8 -22.88 1.08 32.16
C ARG A 8 -23.14 -0.02 31.13
N TYR A 9 -23.14 0.37 29.86
CA TYR A 9 -23.24 -0.58 28.75
C TYR A 9 -21.93 -1.37 28.61
N LYS A 10 -22.04 -2.70 28.44
CA LYS A 10 -20.92 -3.56 28.06
C LYS A 10 -20.90 -3.70 26.54
N THR A 11 -19.83 -3.24 25.90
CA THR A 11 -19.60 -3.51 24.48
C THR A 11 -19.09 -4.94 24.34
N THR A 12 -19.87 -5.81 23.70
CA THR A 12 -19.37 -7.12 23.27
C THR A 12 -18.49 -6.91 22.05
N ASN A 13 -17.20 -7.23 22.13
CA ASN A 13 -16.31 -7.21 20.97
C ASN A 13 -16.50 -8.49 20.15
N TRP A 14 -16.95 -8.36 18.91
CA TRP A 14 -17.16 -9.48 17.98
C TRP A 14 -15.92 -9.64 17.10
N SER A 15 -14.92 -10.37 17.61
CA SER A 15 -13.63 -10.55 16.91
C SER A 15 -13.80 -11.15 15.51
N SER A 16 -14.59 -12.22 15.39
CA SER A 16 -14.86 -12.89 14.10
C SER A 16 -15.52 -11.96 13.07
N TYR A 17 -16.43 -11.10 13.51
CA TYR A 17 -17.06 -10.10 12.66
C TYR A 17 -16.02 -9.08 12.15
N ASN A 18 -15.18 -8.57 13.07
CA ASN A 18 -14.10 -7.65 12.72
C ASN A 18 -13.07 -8.27 11.77
N ASP A 19 -12.71 -9.54 11.97
CA ASP A 19 -11.80 -10.27 11.08
C ASP A 19 -12.39 -10.42 9.68
N SER A 20 -13.69 -10.74 9.58
CA SER A 20 -14.38 -10.82 8.29
C SER A 20 -14.40 -9.47 7.55
N LEU A 21 -14.51 -8.35 8.28
CA LEU A 21 -14.45 -7.01 7.70
C LEU A 21 -13.02 -6.68 7.21
N ARG A 22 -11.99 -7.03 7.99
CA ARG A 22 -10.59 -6.86 7.57
C ARG A 22 -10.27 -7.68 6.32
N GLN A 23 -10.73 -8.94 6.26
CA GLN A 23 -10.51 -9.82 5.11
C GLN A 23 -11.13 -9.25 3.83
N ARG A 24 -12.30 -8.62 3.91
CA ARG A 24 -12.94 -7.98 2.74
C ARG A 24 -12.11 -6.84 2.14
N GLY A 25 -11.35 -6.13 2.96
CA GLY A 25 -10.45 -5.05 2.53
C GLY A 25 -8.99 -5.48 2.38
N SER A 26 -8.68 -6.76 2.62
CA SER A 26 -7.32 -7.27 2.54
C SER A 26 -6.91 -7.41 1.08
N LEU A 27 -5.75 -6.86 0.75
CA LEU A 27 -5.21 -6.84 -0.60
C LEU A 27 -3.84 -7.52 -0.59
N ALA A 28 -3.67 -8.51 -1.46
CA ALA A 28 -2.38 -9.15 -1.70
C ALA A 28 -1.75 -8.55 -2.96
N ILE A 29 -0.54 -8.03 -2.83
CA ILE A 29 0.24 -7.45 -3.94
C ILE A 29 1.45 -8.34 -4.15
N TRP A 30 1.62 -8.81 -5.38
CA TRP A 30 2.78 -9.62 -5.79
C TRP A 30 3.65 -8.81 -6.73
N PHE A 31 4.94 -8.72 -6.44
CA PHE A 31 5.93 -8.21 -7.39
C PHE A 31 6.58 -9.39 -8.11
N ASP A 32 6.81 -9.23 -9.40
CA ASP A 32 7.61 -10.18 -10.17
C ASP A 32 9.06 -10.12 -9.67
N PRO A 33 9.63 -11.22 -9.16
CA PRO A 33 11.00 -11.24 -8.62
C PRO A 33 12.05 -10.98 -9.70
N GLU A 34 11.75 -11.26 -10.97
CA GLU A 34 12.66 -11.01 -12.09
C GLU A 34 12.60 -9.55 -12.58
N MET A 35 11.68 -8.76 -12.03
CA MET A 35 11.49 -7.37 -12.43
C MET A 35 12.69 -6.50 -12.03
N THR A 36 13.36 -5.96 -13.04
CA THR A 36 14.50 -5.06 -12.83
C THR A 36 14.01 -3.64 -12.54
N TRP A 37 14.20 -3.16 -11.30
CA TRP A 37 13.79 -1.80 -10.89
C TRP A 37 14.71 -0.71 -11.41
N ALA A 38 16.02 -0.99 -11.41
CA ALA A 38 17.03 -0.12 -11.99
C ALA A 38 17.28 -0.53 -13.45
N PRO A 39 17.33 0.42 -14.39
CA PRO A 39 17.61 0.10 -15.78
C PRO A 39 19.11 -0.22 -15.97
N PRO A 40 19.46 -1.05 -16.96
CA PRO A 40 20.85 -1.32 -17.28
C PRO A 40 21.57 -0.03 -17.71
N PRO A 41 22.92 0.03 -17.57
CA PRO A 41 23.69 1.17 -18.04
C PRO A 41 23.49 1.37 -19.55
N THR A 42 23.09 2.58 -19.94
CA THR A 42 22.80 2.90 -21.35
C THR A 42 24.07 3.11 -22.19
N GLY A 43 25.21 3.38 -21.55
CA GLY A 43 26.50 3.65 -22.22
C GLY A 43 26.55 4.97 -23.01
N ARG A 44 25.46 5.75 -23.01
CA ARG A 44 25.35 7.02 -23.74
C ARG A 44 25.83 8.19 -22.88
N ARG A 45 26.37 9.23 -23.51
CA ARG A 45 26.66 10.50 -22.81
C ARG A 45 25.35 11.12 -22.29
N GLY A 46 25.35 11.55 -21.03
CA GLY A 46 24.20 12.16 -20.37
C GLY A 46 23.90 11.52 -19.02
N ARG A 47 22.77 11.89 -18.43
CA ARG A 47 22.32 11.34 -17.13
C ARG A 47 21.71 9.95 -17.34
N GLN A 48 22.17 8.98 -16.57
CA GLN A 48 21.58 7.63 -16.56
C GLN A 48 20.17 7.65 -15.97
N CYS A 49 19.26 6.87 -16.56
CA CYS A 49 17.95 6.63 -16.01
C CYS A 49 18.08 5.92 -14.65
N LYS A 50 17.29 6.35 -13.67
CA LYS A 50 17.30 5.73 -12.32
C LYS A 50 16.30 4.58 -12.19
N PHE A 51 15.25 4.60 -13.01
CA PHE A 51 14.14 3.66 -12.95
C PHE A 51 13.91 3.05 -14.33
N SER A 52 13.60 1.76 -14.37
CA SER A 52 13.19 1.07 -15.59
C SER A 52 11.78 1.48 -16.01
N ASP A 53 11.45 1.25 -17.28
CA ASP A 53 10.09 1.53 -17.79
C ASP A 53 9.04 0.70 -17.04
N ALA A 54 9.37 -0.55 -16.70
CA ALA A 54 8.53 -1.41 -15.90
C ALA A 54 8.28 -0.80 -14.51
N ALA A 55 9.32 -0.32 -13.81
CA ALA A 55 9.18 0.31 -12.49
C ALA A 55 8.28 1.56 -12.55
N ILE A 56 8.44 2.38 -13.59
CA ILE A 56 7.62 3.57 -13.82
C ILE A 56 6.16 3.16 -14.05
N GLN A 57 5.91 2.19 -14.93
CA GLN A 57 4.54 1.71 -15.19
C GLN A 57 3.89 1.15 -13.94
N THR A 58 4.57 0.32 -13.15
CA THR A 58 4.04 -0.22 -11.89
C THR A 58 3.64 0.90 -10.92
N CYS A 59 4.48 1.92 -10.76
CA CYS A 59 4.15 3.08 -9.92
C CYS A 59 2.93 3.84 -10.44
N LEU A 60 2.84 4.08 -11.75
CA LEU A 60 1.70 4.76 -12.35
C LEU A 60 0.40 3.94 -12.25
N THR A 61 0.48 2.62 -12.39
CA THR A 61 -0.68 1.73 -12.21
C THR A 61 -1.17 1.78 -10.77
N MET A 62 -0.29 1.69 -9.78
CA MET A 62 -0.69 1.84 -8.37
C MET A 62 -1.28 3.23 -8.07
N LYS A 63 -0.69 4.29 -8.64
CA LYS A 63 -1.21 5.64 -8.53
C LYS A 63 -2.67 5.72 -8.98
N VAL A 64 -2.97 5.17 -10.16
CA VAL A 64 -4.31 5.21 -10.75
C VAL A 64 -5.28 4.30 -10.00
N LEU A 65 -4.89 3.05 -9.70
CA LEU A 65 -5.74 2.07 -9.01
C LEU A 65 -6.20 2.56 -7.64
N PHE A 66 -5.32 3.22 -6.89
CA PHE A 66 -5.62 3.73 -5.55
C PHE A 66 -5.98 5.22 -5.52
N GLY A 67 -6.01 5.90 -6.66
CA GLY A 67 -6.32 7.33 -6.76
C GLY A 67 -5.34 8.24 -5.98
N MET A 68 -4.08 7.82 -5.82
CA MET A 68 -3.10 8.53 -5.00
C MET A 68 -2.36 9.63 -5.78
N PRO A 69 -1.89 10.70 -5.13
CA PRO A 69 -0.87 11.59 -5.69
C PRO A 69 0.45 10.85 -5.94
N LEU A 70 1.26 11.36 -6.87
CA LEU A 70 2.51 10.70 -7.26
C LEU A 70 3.49 10.57 -6.08
N ILE A 71 3.63 11.61 -5.25
CA ILE A 71 4.53 11.60 -4.08
C ILE A 71 4.09 10.54 -3.06
N GLN A 72 2.78 10.44 -2.78
CA GLN A 72 2.25 9.41 -1.88
C GLN A 72 2.48 8.01 -2.45
N THR A 73 2.29 7.84 -3.77
CA THR A 73 2.53 6.56 -4.44
C THR A 73 3.98 6.12 -4.33
N THR A 74 4.94 7.05 -4.45
CA THR A 74 6.36 6.71 -4.30
C THR A 74 6.69 6.16 -2.92
N GLY A 75 6.18 6.78 -1.85
CA GLY A 75 6.36 6.27 -0.49
C GLY A 75 5.63 4.93 -0.24
N PHE A 76 4.44 4.77 -0.82
CA PHE A 76 3.68 3.53 -0.75
C PHE A 76 4.43 2.36 -1.40
N VAL A 77 4.86 2.52 -2.65
CA VAL A 77 5.64 1.50 -3.37
C VAL A 77 6.94 1.18 -2.64
N GLN A 78 7.65 2.19 -2.14
CA GLN A 78 8.87 1.98 -1.36
C GLN A 78 8.60 1.15 -0.10
N SER A 79 7.50 1.40 0.60
CA SER A 79 7.12 0.63 1.79
C SER A 79 6.79 -0.82 1.44
N LEU A 80 6.09 -1.05 0.32
CA LEU A 80 5.79 -2.40 -0.15
C LEU A 80 7.05 -3.19 -0.50
N LEU A 81 8.03 -2.55 -1.16
CA LEU A 81 9.31 -3.18 -1.50
C LEU A 81 10.21 -3.45 -0.29
N GLN A 82 9.98 -2.80 0.85
CA GLN A 82 10.69 -3.12 2.10
C GLN A 82 10.08 -4.31 2.83
N MET A 83 8.86 -4.72 2.48
CA MET A 83 8.17 -5.85 3.09
C MET A 83 8.45 -7.18 2.39
N VAL A 84 9.03 -7.15 1.19
CA VAL A 84 9.41 -8.30 0.37
C VAL A 84 10.92 -8.45 0.40
#